data_AF-A0A939ATD4-F1
#
_entry.id   AF-A0A939ATD4-F1
#
_cell.length_a   1.000
_cell.length_b   1.000
_cell.length_c   1.000
_cell.angle_alpha   90.00
_cell.angle_beta   90.00
_cell.angle_gamma   90.00
#
_symmetry.space_group_name_H-M   'P 1'
#
loop_
_entity.id
_entity.type
_entity.pdbx_description
1 polymer ?
#
loop_
_entity_poly.entity_id
_entity_poly.type
_entity_poly.pdbx_seq_one_letter_code
_entity_poly.pdbx_strand_id
1 'polypeptide(L)'
;MFQGKLTEINTAEHVAYRRRMGLILGAALGLCYGLVSQTVNRLALPGTPLYQPPLGPFGNTFIWLVIGAALGAATTSPNGALAGTFLGSGLAALAALVANLIGVSVRAELIPATVIVVLFLWLPFVGVIVPILGLFCWMVHGQQEAQVESTPLYRRALAPAGLFILVVAVGALSLHDSDARQQIAQMNALVRAGLQAPGPTALPPALAVAEIGGFAEHASPSYTLEWTQRGMNRYRIPRPLTNYDQHALVVARFDNGWVLACLFMAPAHEPICQGYERETRGG
;
A
#
# COMPACT_ATOMS: atom_id res chain seq x y z
N MET A 1 22.13 -13.43 -49.01
CA MET A 1 21.33 -14.27 -48.10
C MET A 1 21.89 -14.33 -46.67
N PHE A 2 23.22 -14.42 -46.46
CA PHE A 2 23.82 -14.48 -45.12
C PHE A 2 23.73 -13.19 -44.30
N GLN A 3 23.87 -12.00 -44.90
CA GLN A 3 23.77 -10.73 -44.16
C GLN A 3 22.37 -10.47 -43.58
N GLY A 4 21.30 -10.81 -44.31
CA GLY A 4 19.92 -10.67 -43.81
C GLY A 4 19.63 -11.55 -42.59
N LYS A 5 20.18 -12.77 -42.57
CA LYS A 5 20.01 -13.71 -41.46
C LYS A 5 20.75 -13.26 -40.19
N LEU A 6 21.92 -12.63 -40.34
CA LEU A 6 22.69 -12.06 -39.22
C LEU A 6 21.98 -10.84 -38.59
N THR A 7 21.37 -9.97 -39.41
CA THR A 7 20.59 -8.83 -38.90
C THR A 7 19.32 -9.27 -38.16
N GLU A 8 18.70 -10.35 -38.59
CA GLU A 8 17.47 -10.88 -37.98
C GLU A 8 17.75 -11.56 -36.63
N ILE A 9 18.87 -12.28 -36.50
CA ILE A 9 19.28 -12.90 -35.23
C ILE A 9 19.62 -11.85 -34.16
N ASN A 10 20.34 -10.79 -34.54
CA ASN A 10 20.69 -9.72 -33.59
C ASN A 10 19.44 -9.00 -33.07
N THR A 11 18.42 -8.77 -33.91
CA THR A 11 17.20 -8.07 -33.46
C THR A 11 16.37 -8.91 -32.47
N ALA A 12 16.28 -10.23 -32.68
CA ALA A 12 15.57 -11.13 -31.78
C ALA A 12 16.22 -11.20 -30.38
N GLU A 13 17.55 -11.27 -30.32
CA GLU A 13 18.28 -11.31 -29.05
C GLU A 13 18.14 -10.02 -28.25
N HIS A 14 18.24 -8.86 -28.93
CA HIS A 14 18.02 -7.55 -28.30
C HIS A 14 16.62 -7.40 -27.73
N VAL A 15 15.59 -7.81 -28.47
CA VAL A 15 14.19 -7.78 -27.99
C VAL A 15 14.01 -8.69 -26.78
N ALA A 16 14.58 -9.90 -26.82
CA ALA A 16 14.50 -10.84 -25.70
C ALA A 16 15.23 -10.32 -24.45
N TYR A 17 16.38 -9.67 -24.62
CA TYR A 17 17.10 -9.04 -23.51
C TYR A 17 16.30 -7.88 -22.91
N ARG A 18 15.78 -6.96 -23.73
CA ARG A 18 14.97 -5.83 -23.28
C ARG A 18 13.78 -6.26 -22.43
N ARG A 19 13.02 -7.26 -22.90
CA ARG A 19 11.85 -7.81 -22.20
C ARG A 19 12.23 -8.49 -20.88
N ARG A 20 13.30 -9.29 -20.88
CA ARG A 20 13.83 -9.92 -19.66
C ARG A 20 14.28 -8.88 -18.64
N MET A 21 15.01 -7.86 -19.09
CA MET A 21 15.47 -6.78 -18.22
C MET A 21 14.30 -5.97 -17.66
N GLY A 22 13.31 -5.65 -18.49
CA GLY A 22 12.06 -5.00 -18.04
C GLY A 22 11.35 -5.80 -16.96
N LEU A 23 11.19 -7.10 -17.15
CA LEU A 23 10.59 -7.99 -16.15
C LEU A 23 11.39 -8.03 -14.84
N ILE A 24 12.70 -8.26 -14.92
CA ILE A 24 13.57 -8.40 -13.73
C ILE A 24 13.62 -7.09 -12.95
N LEU A 25 13.86 -5.97 -13.65
CA LEU A 25 13.99 -4.67 -13.04
C LEU A 25 12.65 -4.18 -12.49
N GLY A 26 11.56 -4.41 -13.21
CA GLY A 26 10.21 -4.16 -12.72
C GLY A 26 9.91 -4.97 -11.44
N ALA A 27 10.22 -6.26 -11.43
CA ALA A 27 10.05 -7.13 -10.26
C ALA A 27 10.88 -6.64 -9.06
N ALA A 28 12.13 -6.25 -9.29
CA ALA A 28 13.02 -5.77 -8.24
C ALA A 28 12.58 -4.42 -7.66
N LEU A 29 12.10 -3.49 -8.48
CA LEU A 29 11.52 -2.22 -8.01
C LEU A 29 10.22 -2.46 -7.24
N GLY A 30 9.34 -3.33 -7.75
CA GLY A 30 8.11 -3.73 -7.06
C GLY A 30 8.40 -4.37 -5.71
N LEU A 31 9.39 -5.27 -5.64
CA LEU A 31 9.86 -5.85 -4.38
C LEU A 31 10.41 -4.79 -3.44
N CYS A 32 11.23 -3.86 -3.93
CA CYS A 32 11.79 -2.78 -3.12
C CYS A 32 10.69 -1.90 -2.53
N TYR A 33 9.73 -1.45 -3.34
CA TYR A 33 8.57 -0.70 -2.87
C TYR A 33 7.77 -1.50 -1.85
N GLY A 34 7.48 -2.76 -2.15
CA GLY A 34 6.73 -3.67 -1.29
C GLY A 34 7.43 -3.93 0.04
N LEU A 35 8.76 -4.01 0.08
CA LEU A 35 9.51 -4.17 1.33
C LEU A 35 9.44 -2.89 2.16
N VAL A 36 9.74 -1.74 1.56
CA VAL A 36 9.76 -0.45 2.28
C VAL A 36 8.38 -0.10 2.80
N SER A 37 7.35 -0.09 1.94
CA SER A 37 5.98 0.30 2.32
C SER A 37 5.40 -0.60 3.44
N GLN A 38 5.70 -1.90 3.43
CA GLN A 38 5.16 -2.84 4.42
C GLN A 38 5.97 -2.86 5.73
N THR A 39 7.24 -2.43 5.73
CA THR A 39 8.12 -2.48 6.91
C THR A 39 8.31 -1.15 7.61
N VAL A 40 8.20 -0.02 6.89
CA VAL A 40 8.52 1.32 7.43
C VAL A 40 7.73 1.65 8.71
N ASN A 41 6.44 1.29 8.74
CA ASN A 41 5.59 1.50 9.93
C ASN A 41 5.96 0.59 11.10
N ARG A 42 6.44 -0.64 10.83
CA ARG A 42 6.88 -1.56 11.89
C ARG A 42 8.21 -1.13 12.51
N LEU A 43 9.09 -0.55 11.69
CA LEU A 43 10.34 0.05 12.17
C LEU A 43 10.05 1.28 13.03
N ALA A 44 9.07 2.10 12.64
CA ALA A 44 8.67 3.29 13.38
C ALA A 44 7.84 2.99 14.65
N LEU A 45 7.19 1.83 14.73
CA LEU A 45 6.36 1.39 15.86
C LEU A 45 6.81 0.00 16.35
N PRO A 46 8.01 -0.10 16.98
CA PRO A 46 8.57 -1.39 17.37
C PRO A 46 7.69 -2.08 18.41
N GLY A 47 7.41 -3.37 18.18
CA GLY A 47 6.61 -4.20 19.10
C GLY A 47 5.11 -3.95 19.05
N THR A 48 4.61 -3.08 18.14
CA THR A 48 3.18 -2.89 17.93
C THR A 48 2.67 -3.81 16.82
N PRO A 49 1.64 -4.64 17.06
CA PRO A 49 1.13 -5.53 16.03
C PRO A 49 0.25 -4.75 15.06
N LEU A 50 0.76 -4.41 13.88
CA LEU A 50 0.02 -3.65 12.86
C LEU A 50 -0.80 -4.57 11.96
N TYR A 51 -2.06 -4.20 11.72
CA TYR A 51 -2.93 -4.86 10.76
C TYR A 51 -2.55 -4.46 9.33
N GLN A 52 -2.29 -5.45 8.47
CA GLN A 52 -1.84 -5.25 7.08
C GLN A 52 -2.65 -6.12 6.11
N PRO A 53 -3.89 -5.73 5.78
CA PRO A 53 -4.68 -6.45 4.79
C PRO A 53 -4.11 -6.28 3.37
N PRO A 54 -4.44 -7.16 2.41
CA PRO A 54 -5.21 -8.40 2.58
C PRO A 54 -4.40 -9.62 3.04
N LEU A 55 -3.11 -9.72 2.70
CA LEU A 55 -2.32 -10.95 2.86
C LEU A 55 -1.16 -10.81 3.87
N GLY A 56 -1.18 -9.76 4.70
CA GLY A 56 -0.06 -9.44 5.58
C GLY A 56 1.15 -8.88 4.83
N PRO A 57 2.27 -8.64 5.55
CA PRO A 57 3.45 -8.00 4.98
C PRO A 57 4.00 -8.77 3.78
N PHE A 58 4.21 -10.09 3.96
CA PHE A 58 4.84 -10.94 2.95
C PHE A 58 3.97 -11.08 1.70
N GLY A 59 2.68 -11.32 1.88
CA GLY A 59 1.75 -11.43 0.75
C GLY A 59 1.59 -10.12 0.00
N ASN A 60 1.51 -8.99 0.73
CA ASN A 60 1.45 -7.66 0.10
C ASN A 60 2.75 -7.33 -0.64
N THR A 61 3.92 -7.63 -0.07
CA THR A 61 5.21 -7.46 -0.76
C THR A 61 5.28 -8.32 -2.03
N PHE A 62 4.80 -9.57 -1.98
CA PHE A 62 4.75 -10.44 -3.16
C PHE A 62 3.81 -9.89 -4.24
N ILE A 63 2.66 -9.33 -3.88
CA ILE A 63 1.76 -8.65 -4.83
C ILE A 63 2.51 -7.51 -5.53
N TRP A 64 3.24 -6.67 -4.79
CA TRP A 64 4.02 -5.59 -5.40
C TRP A 64 5.14 -6.07 -6.33
N LEU A 65 5.80 -7.18 -6.00
CA LEU A 65 6.76 -7.83 -6.89
C LEU A 65 6.08 -8.24 -8.21
N VAL A 66 4.92 -8.90 -8.14
CA VAL A 66 4.17 -9.35 -9.33
C VAL A 66 3.68 -8.16 -10.16
N ILE A 67 3.13 -7.13 -9.53
CA ILE A 67 2.70 -5.90 -10.20
C ILE A 67 3.89 -5.23 -10.90
N GLY A 68 5.02 -5.08 -10.20
CA GLY A 68 6.23 -4.50 -10.77
C GLY A 68 6.74 -5.29 -11.97
N ALA A 69 6.77 -6.63 -11.88
CA ALA A 69 7.17 -7.51 -12.98
C ALA A 69 6.24 -7.36 -14.19
N ALA A 70 4.92 -7.35 -13.96
CA ALA A 70 3.91 -7.21 -15.00
C ALA A 70 4.00 -5.85 -15.71
N LEU A 71 4.13 -4.75 -14.94
CA LEU A 71 4.30 -3.42 -15.51
C LEU A 71 5.63 -3.29 -16.26
N GLY A 72 6.72 -3.85 -15.73
CA GLY A 72 8.01 -3.86 -16.41
C GLY A 72 7.97 -4.63 -17.74
N ALA A 73 7.30 -5.78 -17.77
CA ALA A 73 7.07 -6.56 -18.97
C ALA A 73 6.19 -5.82 -19.99
N ALA A 74 5.07 -5.25 -19.54
CA ALA A 74 4.16 -4.48 -20.39
C ALA A 74 4.87 -3.28 -21.03
N THR A 75 5.62 -2.53 -20.23
CA THR A 75 6.33 -1.31 -20.63
C THR A 75 7.45 -1.59 -21.64
N THR A 76 8.04 -2.79 -21.62
CA THR A 76 9.15 -3.17 -22.52
C THR A 76 8.72 -4.10 -23.68
N SER A 77 7.43 -4.45 -23.72
CA SER A 77 6.87 -5.33 -24.74
C SER A 77 6.86 -4.71 -26.15
N PRO A 78 6.49 -3.43 -26.35
CA PRO A 78 6.49 -2.80 -27.66
C PRO A 78 7.92 -2.46 -28.10
N ASN A 79 8.12 -2.31 -29.41
CA ASN A 79 9.45 -2.00 -29.95
C ASN A 79 9.86 -0.54 -29.76
N GLY A 80 8.91 0.37 -29.62
CA GLY A 80 9.17 1.79 -29.35
C GLY A 80 9.01 2.13 -27.87
N ALA A 81 9.98 2.86 -27.32
CA ALA A 81 9.96 3.33 -25.93
C ALA A 81 8.71 4.17 -25.60
N LEU A 82 8.25 5.01 -26.54
CA LEU A 82 7.02 5.79 -26.38
C LEU A 82 5.78 4.89 -26.26
N ALA A 83 5.61 3.96 -27.20
CA ALA A 83 4.48 3.01 -27.18
C ALA A 83 4.48 2.15 -25.90
N GLY A 84 5.66 1.68 -25.49
CA GLY A 84 5.86 0.97 -24.23
C GLY A 84 5.44 1.78 -23.00
N THR A 85 5.89 3.04 -22.94
CA THR A 85 5.55 3.96 -21.86
C THR A 85 4.04 4.20 -21.76
N PHE A 86 3.36 4.51 -22.87
CA PHE A 86 1.91 4.73 -22.85
C PHE A 86 1.12 3.47 -22.49
N LEU A 87 1.52 2.31 -23.00
CA LEU A 87 0.88 1.03 -22.66
C LEU A 87 1.03 0.73 -21.16
N GLY A 88 2.26 0.82 -20.65
CA GLY A 88 2.54 0.63 -19.22
C GLY A 88 1.76 1.59 -18.34
N SER A 89 1.73 2.88 -18.69
CA SER A 89 1.02 3.91 -17.92
C SER A 89 -0.49 3.70 -17.96
N GLY A 90 -1.04 3.33 -19.12
CA GLY A 90 -2.45 2.99 -19.28
C GLY A 90 -2.87 1.84 -18.36
N LEU A 91 -2.08 0.77 -18.33
CA LEU A 91 -2.33 -0.38 -17.47
C LEU A 91 -2.16 -0.06 -15.98
N ALA A 92 -1.12 0.69 -15.62
CA ALA A 92 -0.89 1.11 -14.23
C ALA A 92 -2.01 2.03 -13.71
N ALA A 93 -2.44 3.02 -14.51
CA ALA A 93 -3.55 3.91 -14.18
C ALA A 93 -4.85 3.14 -13.99
N LEU A 94 -5.14 2.20 -14.90
CA LEU A 94 -6.33 1.35 -14.79
C LEU A 94 -6.30 0.48 -13.54
N ALA A 95 -5.17 -0.17 -13.26
CA ALA A 95 -5.00 -0.99 -12.07
C ALA A 95 -5.18 -0.17 -10.77
N ALA A 96 -4.61 1.04 -10.71
CA ALA A 96 -4.79 1.94 -9.58
C ALA A 96 -6.25 2.34 -9.36
N LEU A 97 -6.98 2.67 -10.44
CA LEU A 97 -8.40 3.02 -10.35
C LEU A 97 -9.26 1.83 -9.91
N VAL A 98 -9.03 0.64 -10.47
CA VAL A 98 -9.72 -0.59 -10.06
C VAL A 98 -9.45 -0.91 -8.59
N ALA A 99 -8.19 -0.79 -8.14
CA ALA A 99 -7.85 -1.01 -6.73
C ALA A 99 -8.58 -0.06 -5.77
N ASN A 100 -8.76 1.21 -6.16
CA ASN A 100 -9.54 2.17 -5.37
C ASN A 100 -11.04 1.81 -5.35
N LEU A 101 -11.58 1.25 -6.43
CA LEU A 101 -12.99 0.84 -6.49
C LEU A 101 -13.31 -0.39 -5.65
N ILE A 102 -12.38 -1.34 -5.49
CA ILE A 102 -12.60 -2.56 -4.69
C ILE A 102 -12.96 -2.21 -3.23
N GLY A 103 -12.51 -1.06 -2.72
CA GLY A 103 -12.83 -0.59 -1.37
C GLY A 103 -14.15 0.16 -1.22
N VAL A 104 -14.87 0.42 -2.31
CA VAL A 104 -16.09 1.25 -2.31
C VAL A 104 -17.31 0.35 -2.58
N SER A 105 -18.27 0.35 -1.66
CA SER A 105 -19.60 -0.24 -1.88
C SER A 105 -20.40 0.62 -2.88
N VAL A 106 -20.19 0.39 -4.17
CA VAL A 106 -20.92 1.09 -5.23
C VAL A 106 -22.34 0.52 -5.34
N ARG A 107 -23.34 1.36 -5.09
CA ARG A 107 -24.74 0.98 -5.34
C ARG A 107 -24.95 0.69 -6.82
N ALA A 108 -25.72 -0.35 -7.13
CA ALA A 108 -25.92 -0.81 -8.52
C ALA A 108 -26.39 0.31 -9.47
N GLU A 109 -27.20 1.23 -8.97
CA GLU A 109 -27.72 2.39 -9.70
C GLU A 109 -26.63 3.38 -10.15
N LEU A 110 -25.48 3.41 -9.46
CA LEU A 110 -24.38 4.33 -9.74
C LEU A 110 -23.32 3.74 -10.67
N ILE A 111 -23.43 2.47 -11.07
CA ILE A 111 -22.44 1.80 -11.92
C ILE A 111 -22.13 2.59 -13.21
N PRO A 112 -23.13 3.07 -13.99
CA PRO A 112 -22.85 3.83 -15.21
C PRO A 112 -22.08 5.12 -14.94
N ALA A 113 -22.44 5.84 -13.87
CA ALA A 113 -21.75 7.06 -13.45
C ALA A 113 -20.31 6.76 -13.01
N THR A 114 -20.09 5.67 -12.25
CA THR A 114 -18.75 5.23 -11.86
C THR A 114 -17.87 4.93 -13.06
N VAL A 115 -18.40 4.27 -14.10
CA VAL A 115 -17.64 4.00 -15.34
C VAL A 115 -17.20 5.30 -16.02
N ILE A 116 -18.10 6.29 -16.13
CA ILE A 116 -17.77 7.60 -16.72
C ILE A 116 -16.68 8.29 -15.90
N VAL A 117 -16.79 8.29 -14.56
CA VAL A 117 -15.79 8.88 -13.66
C VAL A 117 -14.44 8.18 -13.81
N VAL A 118 -14.41 6.84 -13.87
CA VAL A 118 -13.17 6.07 -14.08
C VAL A 118 -12.52 6.43 -15.41
N LEU A 119 -13.29 6.49 -16.51
CA LEU A 119 -12.76 6.86 -17.82
C LEU A 119 -12.20 8.29 -17.84
N PHE A 120 -12.90 9.22 -17.19
CA PHE A 120 -12.46 10.62 -17.09
C PHE A 120 -11.20 10.79 -16.23
N LEU A 121 -11.10 10.06 -15.11
CA LEU A 121 -9.93 10.07 -14.22
C LEU A 121 -8.76 9.24 -14.76
N TRP A 122 -9.00 8.28 -15.65
CA TRP A 122 -7.94 7.46 -16.23
C TRP A 122 -6.92 8.29 -17.00
N LEU A 123 -7.37 9.23 -17.83
CA LEU A 123 -6.49 10.06 -18.64
C LEU A 123 -5.50 10.92 -17.81
N PRO A 124 -5.92 11.70 -16.79
CA PRO A 124 -4.98 12.45 -15.96
C PRO A 124 -4.05 11.52 -15.15
N PHE A 125 -4.54 10.36 -14.70
CA PHE A 125 -3.69 9.36 -14.04
C PHE A 125 -2.59 8.83 -14.97
N VAL A 126 -2.91 8.54 -16.23
CA VAL A 126 -1.91 8.18 -17.24
C VAL A 126 -0.88 9.30 -17.38
N GLY A 127 -1.32 10.56 -17.49
CA GLY A 127 -0.43 11.72 -17.59
C GLY A 127 0.57 11.82 -16.43
N VAL A 128 0.13 11.54 -15.20
CA VAL A 128 1.00 11.52 -14.01
C VAL A 128 1.98 10.34 -14.02
N ILE A 129 1.58 9.17 -14.52
CA ILE A 129 2.41 7.95 -14.52
C ILE A 129 3.42 7.93 -15.68
N VAL A 130 3.11 8.55 -16.82
CA VAL A 130 3.99 8.63 -18.00
C VAL A 130 5.44 9.05 -17.68
N PRO A 131 5.74 10.12 -16.92
CA PRO A 131 7.13 10.47 -16.63
C PRO A 131 7.86 9.38 -15.83
N ILE A 132 7.17 8.68 -14.92
CA ILE A 132 7.75 7.61 -14.09
C ILE A 132 8.10 6.40 -14.97
N LEU A 133 7.15 5.93 -15.78
CA LEU A 133 7.40 4.78 -16.65
C LEU A 133 8.25 5.14 -17.86
N GLY A 134 8.27 6.40 -18.29
CA GLY A 134 9.18 6.92 -19.30
C GLY A 134 10.63 6.85 -18.82
N LEU A 135 10.90 7.25 -17.58
CA LEU A 135 12.21 7.09 -16.94
C LEU A 135 12.61 5.61 -16.83
N PHE A 136 11.67 4.74 -16.45
CA PHE A 136 11.91 3.30 -16.41
C PHE A 136 12.26 2.73 -17.81
N CYS A 137 11.48 3.10 -18.82
CA CYS A 137 11.71 2.75 -20.23
C CYS A 137 13.10 3.19 -20.67
N TRP A 138 13.42 4.47 -20.46
CA TRP A 138 14.72 5.07 -20.79
C TRP A 138 15.86 4.28 -20.14
N MET A 139 15.73 3.95 -18.86
CA MET A 139 16.73 3.18 -18.13
C MET A 139 16.90 1.77 -18.71
N VAL A 140 15.83 1.04 -19.02
CA VAL A 140 15.94 -0.32 -19.60
C VAL A 140 16.60 -0.26 -20.98
N HIS A 141 16.27 0.72 -21.82
CA HIS A 141 16.93 0.90 -23.12
C HIS A 141 18.41 1.27 -22.94
N GLY A 142 18.73 2.15 -21.99
CA GLY A 142 20.11 2.47 -21.63
C GLY A 142 20.90 1.25 -21.16
N GLN A 143 20.28 0.30 -20.44
CA GLN A 143 20.95 -0.96 -20.06
C GLN A 143 21.26 -1.88 -21.24
N GLN A 144 20.46 -1.80 -22.31
CA GLN A 144 20.68 -2.55 -23.54
C GLN A 144 21.82 -1.94 -24.35
N GLU A 145 21.81 -0.62 -24.56
CA GLU A 145 22.89 0.10 -25.26
C GLU A 145 24.23 -0.10 -24.54
N ALA A 146 24.23 0.08 -23.23
CA ALA A 146 25.38 -0.13 -22.37
C ALA A 146 25.96 -1.56 -22.43
N GLN A 147 25.12 -2.57 -22.68
CA GLN A 147 25.58 -3.95 -22.84
C GLN A 147 26.31 -4.13 -24.18
N VAL A 148 25.77 -3.56 -25.26
CA VAL A 148 26.37 -3.62 -26.60
C VAL A 148 27.73 -2.93 -26.61
N GLU A 149 27.82 -1.77 -25.97
CA GLU A 149 29.04 -0.98 -25.86
C GLU A 149 30.05 -1.54 -24.84
N SER A 150 29.73 -2.65 -24.16
CA SER A 150 30.60 -3.25 -23.13
C SER A 150 31.00 -2.28 -22.02
N THR A 151 30.10 -1.35 -21.68
CA THR A 151 30.36 -0.37 -20.62
C THR A 151 30.52 -1.08 -19.26
N PRO A 152 31.41 -0.57 -18.38
CA PRO A 152 31.68 -1.22 -17.11
C PRO A 152 30.45 -1.17 -16.20
N LEU A 153 30.22 -2.26 -15.45
CA LEU A 153 29.00 -2.49 -14.66
C LEU A 153 28.68 -1.34 -13.67
N TYR A 154 29.69 -0.72 -13.06
CA TYR A 154 29.46 0.35 -12.08
C TYR A 154 28.80 1.58 -12.70
N ARG A 155 29.12 1.95 -13.95
CA ARG A 155 28.45 3.06 -14.66
C ARG A 155 27.03 2.70 -15.03
N ARG A 156 26.83 1.43 -15.41
CA ARG A 156 25.51 0.87 -15.76
C ARG A 156 24.58 0.85 -14.56
N ALA A 157 25.10 0.56 -13.37
CA ALA A 157 24.31 0.44 -12.15
C ALA A 157 23.80 1.78 -11.59
N LEU A 158 24.37 2.92 -11.99
CA LEU A 158 24.00 4.23 -11.44
C LEU A 158 22.53 4.61 -11.73
N ALA A 159 22.07 4.42 -12.96
CA ALA A 159 20.69 4.75 -13.32
C ALA A 159 19.66 3.86 -12.58
N PRO A 160 19.79 2.51 -12.56
CA PRO A 160 18.98 1.65 -11.70
C PRO A 160 19.05 2.05 -10.24
N ALA A 161 20.24 2.30 -9.69
CA ALA A 161 20.39 2.70 -8.29
C ALA A 161 19.62 3.98 -7.97
N GLY A 162 19.66 4.99 -8.84
CA GLY A 162 18.86 6.21 -8.71
C GLY A 162 17.36 5.93 -8.67
N LEU A 163 16.87 5.01 -9.51
CA LEU A 163 15.46 4.62 -9.52
C LEU A 163 15.07 3.82 -8.27
N PHE A 164 15.95 2.95 -7.76
CA PHE A 164 15.73 2.28 -6.47
C PHE A 164 15.63 3.29 -5.34
N ILE A 165 16.51 4.30 -5.28
CA ILE A 165 16.45 5.36 -4.28
C ILE A 165 15.11 6.10 -4.36
N LEU A 166 14.65 6.45 -5.56
CA LEU A 166 13.36 7.09 -5.76
C LEU A 166 12.21 6.20 -5.25
N VAL A 167 12.23 4.91 -5.58
CA VAL A 167 11.21 3.95 -5.13
C VAL A 167 11.23 3.77 -3.61
N VAL A 168 12.40 3.75 -2.97
CA VAL A 168 12.53 3.74 -1.51
C VAL A 168 11.91 5.02 -0.92
N ALA A 169 12.22 6.18 -1.49
CA ALA A 169 11.65 7.45 -1.02
C ALA A 169 10.12 7.47 -1.13
N VAL A 170 9.57 7.01 -2.27
CA VAL A 170 8.11 6.89 -2.46
C VAL A 170 7.51 5.86 -1.50
N GLY A 171 8.16 4.71 -1.30
CA GLY A 171 7.73 3.72 -0.32
C GLY A 171 7.69 4.27 1.10
N ALA A 172 8.67 5.10 1.47
CA ALA A 172 8.76 5.75 2.78
C ALA A 172 7.62 6.75 3.03
N LEU A 173 6.97 7.28 1.99
CA LEU A 173 5.74 8.10 2.14
C LEU A 173 4.55 7.28 2.68
N SER A 174 4.66 5.95 2.74
CA SER A 174 3.66 5.09 3.41
C SER A 174 3.80 5.12 4.94
N LEU A 175 4.82 5.79 5.47
CA LEU A 175 4.99 6.00 6.90
C LEU A 175 3.83 6.84 7.44
N HIS A 176 3.18 6.34 8.49
CA HIS A 176 2.17 7.08 9.23
C HIS A 176 2.76 8.39 9.78
N ASP A 177 1.97 9.45 9.75
CA ASP A 177 2.32 10.72 10.38
C ASP A 177 2.59 10.56 11.89
N SER A 178 3.10 11.60 12.53
CA SER A 178 3.41 11.57 13.97
C SER A 178 2.19 11.24 14.82
N ASP A 179 1.04 11.80 14.45
CA ASP A 179 -0.18 11.75 15.27
C ASP A 179 -0.80 10.35 15.22
N ALA A 180 -0.88 9.76 14.02
CA ALA A 180 -1.29 8.38 13.82
C ALA A 180 -0.37 7.41 14.57
N ARG A 181 0.96 7.61 14.51
CA ARG A 181 1.91 6.78 15.26
C ARG A 181 1.71 6.90 16.77
N GLN A 182 1.48 8.11 17.28
CA GLN A 182 1.21 8.34 18.70
C GLN A 182 -0.10 7.68 19.13
N GLN A 183 -1.17 7.84 18.36
CA GLN A 183 -2.48 7.23 18.65
C GLN A 183 -2.42 5.71 18.62
N ILE A 184 -1.72 5.12 17.64
CA ILE A 184 -1.48 3.67 17.58
C ILE A 184 -0.69 3.20 18.80
N ALA A 185 0.36 3.92 19.19
CA ALA A 185 1.15 3.58 20.38
C ALA A 185 0.33 3.69 21.67
N GLN A 186 -0.50 4.72 21.80
CA GLN A 186 -1.41 4.92 22.92
C GLN A 186 -2.46 3.79 22.99
N MET A 187 -3.06 3.42 21.86
CA MET A 187 -3.97 2.28 21.77
C MET A 187 -3.28 0.96 22.17
N ASN A 188 -2.05 0.74 21.70
CA ASN A 188 -1.28 -0.44 22.05
C ASN A 188 -1.01 -0.51 23.56
N ALA A 189 -0.64 0.62 24.18
CA ALA A 189 -0.45 0.72 25.63
C ALA A 189 -1.76 0.48 26.39
N LEU A 190 -2.88 1.04 25.91
CA LEU A 190 -4.20 0.87 26.50
C LEU A 190 -4.64 -0.59 26.49
N VAL A 191 -4.54 -1.28 25.35
CA VAL A 191 -4.88 -2.71 25.22
C VAL A 191 -3.98 -3.56 26.12
N ARG A 192 -2.66 -3.30 26.16
CA ARG A 192 -1.75 -4.04 27.04
C ARG A 192 -2.05 -3.82 28.52
N ALA A 193 -2.35 -2.59 28.93
CA ALA A 193 -2.74 -2.30 30.31
C ALA A 193 -4.04 -3.03 30.68
N GLY A 194 -5.02 -3.06 29.77
CA GLY A 194 -6.26 -3.83 29.95
C GLY A 194 -6.01 -5.34 30.08
N LEU A 195 -5.13 -5.90 29.23
CA LEU A 195 -4.77 -7.33 29.27
C LEU A 195 -3.98 -7.71 30.54
N GLN A 196 -3.28 -6.76 31.16
CA GLN A 196 -2.52 -6.95 32.39
C GLN A 196 -3.34 -6.66 33.65
N ALA A 197 -4.55 -6.11 33.51
CA ALA A 197 -5.39 -5.76 34.64
C ALA A 197 -5.88 -7.04 35.35
N PRO A 198 -5.75 -7.13 36.69
CA PRO A 198 -6.16 -8.31 37.45
C PRO A 198 -7.68 -8.52 37.52
N GLY A 199 -8.48 -7.55 37.07
CA GLY A 199 -9.93 -7.64 37.03
C GLY A 199 -10.60 -6.38 36.50
N PRO A 200 -11.94 -6.37 36.37
CA PRO A 200 -12.70 -5.29 35.75
C PRO A 200 -12.53 -3.92 36.43
N THR A 201 -12.30 -3.90 37.75
CA THR A 201 -12.10 -2.66 38.53
C THR A 201 -10.73 -2.03 38.35
N ALA A 202 -9.76 -2.77 37.82
CA ALA A 202 -8.41 -2.30 37.54
C ALA A 202 -8.20 -1.95 36.05
N LEU A 203 -9.26 -1.99 35.25
CA LEU A 203 -9.20 -1.58 33.84
C LEU A 203 -8.95 -0.08 33.73
N PRO A 204 -8.18 0.36 32.71
CA PRO A 204 -8.08 1.78 32.36
C PRO A 204 -9.47 2.41 32.17
N PRO A 205 -9.67 3.70 32.51
CA PRO A 205 -10.99 4.35 32.42
C PRO A 205 -11.64 4.21 31.04
N ALA A 206 -10.85 4.38 29.97
CA ALA A 206 -11.32 4.22 28.59
C ALA A 206 -11.78 2.80 28.25
N LEU A 207 -11.37 1.76 29.00
CA LEU A 207 -11.78 0.37 28.83
C LEU A 207 -12.87 -0.09 29.82
N ALA A 208 -13.13 0.69 30.86
CA ALA A 208 -14.10 0.37 31.90
C ALA A 208 -15.53 0.84 31.56
N VAL A 209 -15.73 1.47 30.39
CA VAL A 209 -17.04 1.97 29.96
C VAL A 209 -17.99 0.86 29.56
N ALA A 210 -19.27 1.04 29.84
CA ALA A 210 -20.30 0.04 29.56
C ALA A 210 -20.46 -0.26 28.06
N GLU A 211 -20.18 0.71 27.17
CA GLU A 211 -20.31 0.54 25.71
C GLU A 211 -19.34 -0.49 25.11
N ILE A 212 -18.31 -0.90 25.85
CA ILE A 212 -17.36 -1.92 25.38
C ILE A 212 -17.94 -3.34 25.47
N GLY A 213 -18.92 -3.57 26.34
CA GLY A 213 -19.53 -4.89 26.49
C GLY A 213 -18.59 -5.94 27.08
N GLY A 214 -17.64 -5.55 27.93
CA GLY A 214 -16.78 -6.48 28.68
C GLY A 214 -15.41 -6.76 28.06
N PHE A 215 -14.48 -5.80 28.14
CA PHE A 215 -13.11 -5.96 27.62
C PHE A 215 -12.42 -7.22 28.18
N ALA A 216 -12.50 -7.46 29.48
CA ALA A 216 -11.81 -8.57 30.14
C ALA A 216 -12.30 -9.96 29.68
N GLU A 217 -13.53 -10.05 29.17
CA GLU A 217 -14.13 -11.30 28.71
C GLU A 217 -13.76 -11.63 27.26
N HIS A 218 -13.55 -10.58 26.44
CA HIS A 218 -13.33 -10.72 25.00
C HIS A 218 -11.89 -10.44 24.55
N ALA A 219 -11.09 -9.73 25.32
CA ALA A 219 -9.73 -9.39 24.90
C ALA A 219 -8.83 -10.64 24.88
N SER A 220 -7.97 -10.71 23.88
CA SER A 220 -6.98 -11.77 23.68
C SER A 220 -5.58 -11.16 23.59
N PRO A 221 -4.52 -11.87 24.04
CA PRO A 221 -3.14 -11.40 23.87
C PRO A 221 -2.72 -11.30 22.39
N SER A 222 -3.42 -11.98 21.47
CA SER A 222 -3.19 -11.91 20.04
C SER A 222 -4.15 -10.91 19.39
N TYR A 223 -3.64 -9.72 19.04
CA TYR A 223 -4.41 -8.67 18.38
C TYR A 223 -3.57 -7.94 17.34
N THR A 224 -4.23 -7.20 16.45
CA THR A 224 -3.61 -6.28 15.50
C THR A 224 -4.28 -4.92 15.55
N LEU A 225 -3.55 -3.85 15.24
CA LEU A 225 -4.01 -2.48 15.27
C LEU A 225 -4.08 -1.90 13.85
N GLU A 226 -5.22 -1.33 13.51
CA GLU A 226 -5.46 -0.60 12.27
C GLU A 226 -5.77 0.85 12.61
N TRP A 227 -5.11 1.80 11.94
CA TRP A 227 -5.45 3.22 12.04
C TRP A 227 -6.21 3.65 10.79
N THR A 228 -7.30 4.39 10.97
CA THR A 228 -8.05 4.95 9.85
C THR A 228 -8.73 6.28 10.20
N GLN A 229 -8.66 7.23 9.27
CA GLN A 229 -9.51 8.44 9.25
C GLN A 229 -10.71 8.28 8.32
N ARG A 230 -10.71 7.24 7.47
CA ARG A 230 -11.78 6.97 6.50
C ARG A 230 -12.73 5.91 7.03
N GLY A 231 -14.00 6.01 6.65
CA GLY A 231 -15.01 5.01 7.01
C GLY A 231 -15.27 4.89 8.51
N MET A 232 -14.88 5.88 9.35
CA MET A 232 -15.12 5.85 10.79
C MET A 232 -16.60 5.65 11.16
N ASN A 233 -17.51 6.12 10.30
CA ASN A 233 -18.96 5.97 10.45
C ASN A 233 -19.41 4.51 10.60
N ARG A 234 -18.63 3.54 10.09
CA ARG A 234 -18.95 2.12 10.19
C ARG A 234 -19.03 1.62 11.64
N TYR A 235 -18.33 2.28 12.56
CA TYR A 235 -18.35 1.94 13.98
C TYR A 235 -19.39 2.75 14.76
N ARG A 236 -20.11 3.70 14.17
CA ARG A 236 -21.21 4.44 14.86
C ARG A 236 -20.83 5.10 16.20
N ILE A 237 -19.53 5.32 16.47
CA ILE A 237 -19.07 6.04 17.66
C ILE A 237 -19.46 7.52 17.50
N PRO A 238 -20.18 8.13 18.46
CA PRO A 238 -20.53 9.54 18.41
C PRO A 238 -19.27 10.41 18.32
N ARG A 239 -19.23 11.31 17.34
CA ARG A 239 -18.13 12.27 17.19
C ARG A 239 -18.61 13.67 17.58
N PRO A 240 -17.84 14.40 18.38
CA PRO A 240 -18.07 15.82 18.58
C PRO A 240 -18.00 16.60 17.26
N LEU A 241 -18.69 17.73 17.19
CA LEU A 241 -18.76 18.58 16.00
C LEU A 241 -17.51 19.47 15.82
N THR A 242 -16.55 19.40 16.73
CA THR A 242 -15.30 20.17 16.73
C THR A 242 -14.14 19.31 16.24
N ASN A 243 -13.17 19.90 15.54
CA ASN A 243 -11.90 19.25 15.11
C ASN A 243 -12.09 17.92 14.36
N TYR A 244 -13.15 17.84 13.56
CA TYR A 244 -13.57 16.61 12.91
C TYR A 244 -12.52 16.04 11.94
N ASP A 245 -11.68 16.91 11.37
CA ASP A 245 -10.54 16.59 10.51
C ASP A 245 -9.38 15.92 11.26
N GLN A 246 -9.28 16.12 12.58
CA GLN A 246 -8.26 15.51 13.44
C GLN A 246 -8.70 14.17 14.02
N HIS A 247 -9.99 13.84 13.88
CA HIS A 247 -10.54 12.60 14.40
C HIS A 247 -9.97 11.41 13.64
N ALA A 248 -9.43 10.47 14.39
CA ALA A 248 -8.96 9.20 13.85
C ALA A 248 -9.44 8.05 14.72
N LEU A 249 -9.56 6.90 14.10
CA LEU A 249 -9.97 5.68 14.77
C LEU A 249 -8.80 4.70 14.77
N VAL A 250 -8.47 4.17 15.95
CA VAL A 250 -7.60 3.01 16.06
C VAL A 250 -8.44 1.80 16.43
N VAL A 251 -8.36 0.78 15.60
CA VAL A 251 -9.15 -0.44 15.72
C VAL A 251 -8.23 -1.58 16.12
N ALA A 252 -8.44 -2.14 17.31
CA ALA A 252 -7.84 -3.38 17.74
C ALA A 252 -8.71 -4.56 17.30
N ARG A 253 -8.13 -5.45 16.51
CA ARG A 253 -8.76 -6.67 16.00
C ARG A 253 -8.14 -7.86 16.70
N PHE A 254 -8.93 -8.57 17.49
CA PHE A 254 -8.52 -9.75 18.23
C PHE A 254 -8.70 -11.00 17.37
N ASP A 255 -7.93 -12.05 17.65
CA ASP A 255 -7.97 -13.32 16.93
C ASP A 255 -9.30 -14.07 17.05
N ASN A 256 -10.04 -13.85 18.14
CA ASN A 256 -11.39 -14.37 18.35
C ASN A 256 -12.48 -13.63 17.53
N GLY A 257 -12.10 -12.62 16.74
CA GLY A 257 -13.01 -11.84 15.90
C GLY A 257 -13.67 -10.65 16.60
N TRP A 258 -13.44 -10.47 17.90
CA TRP A 258 -13.86 -9.28 18.63
C TRP A 258 -13.05 -8.06 18.16
N VAL A 259 -13.70 -6.91 18.10
CA VAL A 259 -13.10 -5.66 17.66
C VAL A 259 -13.32 -4.60 18.71
N LEU A 260 -12.25 -3.91 19.11
CA LEU A 260 -12.31 -2.72 19.94
C LEU A 260 -11.92 -1.51 19.07
N ALA A 261 -12.84 -0.58 18.89
CA ALA A 261 -12.58 0.64 18.14
C ALA A 261 -12.55 1.84 19.09
N CYS A 262 -11.46 2.60 19.06
CA CYS A 262 -11.27 3.77 19.90
C CYS A 262 -11.08 5.03 19.04
N LEU A 263 -11.93 6.02 19.27
CA LEU A 263 -11.90 7.32 18.62
C LEU A 263 -10.93 8.25 19.37
N PHE A 264 -9.91 8.70 18.67
CA PHE A 264 -8.95 9.70 19.13
C PHE A 264 -9.32 11.05 18.52
N MET A 265 -9.63 12.02 19.38
CA MET A 265 -10.01 13.38 18.95
C MET A 265 -8.82 14.34 18.97
N ALA A 266 -7.90 14.13 19.92
CA ALA A 266 -6.64 14.84 20.03
C ALA A 266 -5.65 13.98 20.85
N PRO A 267 -4.32 14.16 20.70
CA PRO A 267 -3.33 13.32 21.38
C PRO A 267 -3.40 13.33 22.92
N ALA A 268 -4.00 14.36 23.52
CA ALA A 268 -4.08 14.55 24.97
C ALA A 268 -5.43 14.17 25.59
N HIS A 269 -6.44 13.79 24.78
CA HIS A 269 -7.76 13.43 25.29
C HIS A 269 -7.86 11.91 25.46
N GLU A 270 -8.60 11.48 26.47
CA GLU A 270 -8.95 10.06 26.61
C GLU A 270 -9.78 9.62 25.39
N PRO A 271 -9.43 8.48 24.76
CA PRO A 271 -10.16 8.00 23.61
C PRO A 271 -11.53 7.45 24.01
N ILE A 272 -12.52 7.62 23.12
CA ILE A 272 -13.86 7.06 23.29
C ILE A 272 -13.87 5.68 22.62
N CYS A 273 -14.03 4.63 23.41
CA CYS A 273 -13.89 3.25 22.95
C CYS A 273 -15.22 2.50 22.94
N GLN A 274 -15.38 1.59 21.97
CA GLN A 274 -16.55 0.74 21.84
C GLN A 274 -16.15 -0.65 21.31
N GLY A 275 -16.82 -1.70 21.80
CA GLY A 275 -16.56 -3.10 21.45
C GLY A 275 -17.60 -3.66 20.47
N TYR A 276 -17.19 -4.63 19.65
CA TYR A 276 -18.03 -5.28 18.62
C TYR A 276 -17.71 -6.78 18.54
N GLU A 277 -18.74 -7.62 18.60
CA GLU A 277 -18.61 -9.09 18.54
C GLU A 277 -18.12 -9.64 17.19
N ARG A 278 -18.27 -8.86 16.11
CA ARG A 278 -17.68 -9.09 14.79
C ARG A 278 -17.64 -7.76 14.07
N GLU A 279 -16.66 -7.57 13.19
CA GLU A 279 -16.70 -6.46 12.23
C GLU A 279 -18.01 -6.59 11.45
N THR A 280 -18.97 -5.72 11.72
CA THR A 280 -20.20 -5.63 10.94
C THR A 280 -19.79 -5.26 9.52
N ARG A 281 -19.61 -6.27 8.66
CA ARG A 281 -19.69 -6.10 7.21
C ARG A 281 -21.12 -5.66 6.90
N GLY A 282 -21.38 -4.37 7.07
CA GLY A 282 -22.71 -3.81 6.90
C GLY A 282 -22.63 -2.44 6.25
N GLY A 283 -22.94 -2.38 4.95
CA GLY A 283 -23.21 -1.15 4.20
C GLY A 283 -22.46 -1.04 2.88
#